data_AF-A0A949H008-F1
#
_entry.id   AF-A0A949H008-F1
#
_cell.length_a   1.000
_cell.length_b   1.000
_cell.length_c   1.000
_cell.angle_alpha   90.00
_cell.angle_beta   90.00
_cell.angle_gamma   90.00
#
_symmetry.space_group_name_H-M   'P 1'
#
loop_
_entity.id
_entity.type
_entity.pdbx_description
1 polymer ?
#
loop_
_entity_poly.entity_id
_entity_poly.type
_entity_poly.pdbx_seq_one_letter_code
_entity_poly.pdbx_strand_id
1 'polypeptide(L)'
;MTGQGTMETLQTLQPAQLKKLRVLIIDPNVFMRNVIADSLRRLHVSHISSYANAAQAGSSGRMFKPDLVIVDWDAGRISGLEFTREVRREVTGLPRDIPIILLAAEIDHEQLMASRQAGINEFLLKPISAQGILTRVEEVILRPRRFIDSRSYIGPCRRRRDEPGYLGPWRRLLDDPPSTELSATARENAIRLRAIIEDLQAFANGTALDIDYPHQMTEKALLDRASSIRGMYRLLGEYEEEVRSFGDDIVLRVWKAALRYIEGVGMTDTYDVEVIRHHFQTITVILDMPQAALLHRNAVAAELERLVSRKIHQSQRSGGVEVA
;
A
#
# COMPACT_ATOMS: atom_id res chain seq x y z
N MET A 1 -13.57 -33.62 3.60
CA MET A 1 -12.24 -33.76 2.97
C MET A 1 -11.31 -32.80 3.67
N THR A 2 -10.52 -33.34 4.58
CA THR A 2 -9.65 -32.60 5.51
C THR A 2 -8.40 -32.11 4.79
N GLY A 3 -8.25 -30.80 4.64
CA GLY A 3 -7.01 -30.17 4.19
C GLY A 3 -5.97 -30.24 5.29
N GLN A 4 -5.03 -31.18 5.17
CA GLN A 4 -3.80 -31.18 5.98
C GLN A 4 -2.97 -29.97 5.57
N GLY A 5 -2.86 -28.98 6.47
CA GLY A 5 -1.86 -27.93 6.33
C GLY A 5 -0.48 -28.55 6.50
N THR A 6 0.29 -28.59 5.42
CA THR A 6 1.73 -28.86 5.45
C THR A 6 2.41 -27.84 6.35
N MET A 7 2.87 -28.27 7.52
CA MET A 7 3.81 -27.50 8.34
C MET A 7 5.12 -27.37 7.54
N GLU A 8 5.33 -26.25 6.88
CA GLU A 8 6.64 -25.88 6.33
C GLU A 8 7.67 -25.94 7.47
N THR A 9 8.61 -26.87 7.37
CA THR A 9 9.73 -26.96 8.30
C THR A 9 10.52 -25.65 8.20
N LEU A 10 10.61 -24.89 9.29
CA LEU A 10 11.38 -23.64 9.34
C LEU A 10 12.83 -23.94 8.96
N GLN A 11 13.20 -23.63 7.72
CA GLN A 11 14.55 -23.80 7.21
C GLN A 11 15.49 -22.88 8.00
N THR A 12 16.55 -23.44 8.59
CA THR A 12 17.54 -22.72 9.40
C THR A 12 18.94 -22.87 8.79
N LEU A 13 19.81 -21.88 9.04
CA LEU A 13 21.18 -21.90 8.54
C LEU A 13 22.01 -22.92 9.31
N GLN A 14 22.59 -23.88 8.59
CA GLN A 14 23.47 -24.86 9.20
C GLN A 14 24.82 -24.21 9.59
N PRO A 15 25.51 -24.70 10.65
CA PRO A 15 26.79 -24.14 11.08
C PRO A 15 27.85 -24.06 9.96
N ALA A 16 27.85 -25.01 9.03
CA ALA A 16 28.76 -25.00 7.88
C ALA A 16 28.49 -23.86 6.89
N GLN A 17 27.23 -23.42 6.75
CA GLN A 17 26.85 -22.27 5.93
C GLN A 17 27.24 -20.96 6.62
N LEU A 18 27.00 -20.86 7.93
CA LEU A 18 27.40 -19.71 8.75
C LEU A 18 28.93 -19.50 8.75
N LYS A 19 29.72 -20.58 8.74
CA LYS A 19 31.19 -20.50 8.63
C LYS A 19 31.68 -19.79 7.37
N LYS A 20 30.96 -19.94 6.25
CA LYS A 20 31.33 -19.32 4.96
C LYS A 20 30.90 -17.86 4.86
N LEU A 21 29.94 -17.43 5.68
CA LEU A 21 29.36 -16.09 5.62
C LEU A 21 30.39 -15.02 6.01
N ARG A 22 30.50 -13.98 5.19
CA ARG A 22 31.39 -12.83 5.40
C ARG A 22 30.57 -11.64 5.90
N VAL A 23 30.76 -11.26 7.16
CA VAL A 23 29.99 -10.20 7.79
C VAL A 23 30.84 -8.95 7.99
N LEU A 24 30.34 -7.82 7.51
CA LEU A 24 30.90 -6.49 7.71
C LEU A 24 30.16 -5.79 8.85
N ILE A 25 30.86 -5.34 9.88
CA ILE A 25 30.30 -4.62 11.03
C ILE A 25 30.73 -3.16 11.00
N ILE A 26 29.80 -2.24 11.18
CA ILE A 26 30.07 -0.80 11.25
C ILE A 26 29.38 -0.25 12.50
N ASP A 27 30.16 0.11 13.51
CA ASP A 27 29.66 0.74 14.75
C ASP A 27 30.82 1.57 15.33
N PRO A 28 30.63 2.85 15.71
CA PRO A 28 31.70 3.68 16.25
C PRO A 28 32.24 3.15 17.59
N ASN A 29 31.40 2.47 18.38
CA ASN A 29 31.75 1.93 19.68
C ASN A 29 32.50 0.58 19.54
N VAL A 30 33.78 0.58 19.92
CA VAL A 30 34.66 -0.60 19.90
C VAL A 30 34.09 -1.77 20.71
N PHE A 31 33.52 -1.47 21.89
CA PHE A 31 32.93 -2.48 22.75
C PHE A 31 31.75 -3.17 22.05
N MET A 32 30.87 -2.38 21.42
CA MET A 32 29.74 -2.94 20.67
C MET A 32 30.19 -3.78 19.48
N ARG A 33 31.20 -3.34 18.72
CA ARG A 33 31.79 -4.16 17.64
C ARG A 33 32.27 -5.51 18.14
N ASN A 34 32.92 -5.56 19.30
CA ASN A 34 33.39 -6.81 19.90
C ASN A 34 32.22 -7.69 20.36
N VAL A 35 31.20 -7.11 21.01
CA VAL A 35 29.99 -7.85 21.43
C VAL A 35 29.27 -8.49 20.24
N ILE A 36 29.13 -7.77 19.12
CA ILE A 36 28.53 -8.28 17.89
C ILE A 36 29.40 -9.38 17.28
N ALA A 37 30.71 -9.13 17.16
CA ALA A 37 31.65 -10.10 16.60
C ALA A 37 31.68 -11.41 17.42
N ASP A 38 31.69 -11.32 18.75
CA ASP A 38 31.69 -12.50 19.63
C ASP A 38 30.36 -13.25 19.56
N SER A 39 29.24 -12.53 19.42
CA SER A 39 27.94 -13.15 19.19
C SER A 39 27.89 -13.90 17.86
N LEU A 40 28.43 -13.33 16.78
CA LEU A 40 28.55 -13.97 15.47
C LEU A 40 29.50 -15.19 15.51
N ARG A 41 30.63 -15.10 16.21
CA ARG A 41 31.58 -16.21 16.38
C ARG A 41 30.95 -17.39 17.14
N ARG A 42 30.13 -17.12 18.17
CA ARG A 42 29.33 -18.15 18.86
C ARG A 42 28.35 -18.85 17.92
N LEU A 43 27.91 -18.17 16.87
CA LEU A 43 27.09 -18.73 15.79
C LEU A 43 27.93 -19.38 14.66
N HIS A 44 29.23 -19.57 14.87
CA HIS A 44 30.18 -20.16 13.91
C HIS A 44 30.53 -19.28 12.69
N VAL A 45 30.17 -17.99 12.67
CA VAL A 45 30.61 -17.07 11.61
C VAL A 45 32.11 -16.81 11.76
N SER A 46 32.88 -17.18 10.75
CA SER A 46 34.36 -17.17 10.80
C SER A 46 34.98 -15.93 10.16
N HIS A 47 34.29 -15.31 9.19
CA HIS A 47 34.82 -14.17 8.43
C HIS A 47 34.11 -12.89 8.85
N ILE A 48 34.74 -12.11 9.75
CA ILE A 48 34.17 -10.87 10.27
C ILE A 48 35.19 -9.74 10.05
N SER A 49 34.77 -8.66 9.40
CA SER A 49 35.54 -7.41 9.34
C SER A 49 34.75 -6.31 10.02
N SER A 50 35.41 -5.45 10.80
CA SER A 50 34.72 -4.38 11.53
C SER A 50 35.43 -3.02 11.41
N TYR A 51 34.63 -1.96 11.29
CA TYR A 51 35.11 -0.59 11.09
C TYR A 51 34.38 0.37 12.02
N ALA A 52 35.07 1.45 12.43
CA ALA A 52 34.50 2.47 13.30
C ALA A 52 33.60 3.47 12.57
N ASN A 53 33.71 3.55 11.24
CA ASN A 53 32.86 4.42 10.44
C ASN A 53 32.59 3.86 9.04
N ALA A 54 31.47 4.29 8.47
CA ALA A 54 31.00 3.87 7.16
C ALA A 54 31.96 4.20 6.00
N ALA A 55 32.67 5.32 6.06
CA ALA A 55 33.62 5.72 5.02
C ALA A 55 34.81 4.75 4.88
N GLN A 56 35.37 4.29 6.00
CA GLN A 56 36.40 3.25 6.02
C GLN A 56 35.87 1.90 5.53
N ALA A 57 34.61 1.60 5.87
CA ALA A 57 33.95 0.37 5.47
C ALA A 57 33.71 0.30 3.95
N GLY A 58 33.41 1.42 3.27
CA GLY A 58 33.24 1.43 1.81
C GLY A 58 34.53 1.09 1.07
N SER A 59 35.64 1.77 1.39
CA SER A 59 36.92 1.59 0.69
C SER A 59 37.55 0.21 0.93
N SER A 60 37.58 -0.24 2.18
CA SER A 60 38.21 -1.52 2.55
C SER A 60 37.24 -2.71 2.42
N GLY A 61 35.95 -2.48 2.62
CA GLY A 61 34.92 -3.51 2.56
C GLY A 61 34.73 -4.09 1.16
N ARG A 62 35.01 -3.33 0.10
CA ARG A 62 34.97 -3.85 -1.28
C ARG A 62 35.90 -5.04 -1.48
N MET A 63 37.12 -5.02 -0.96
CA MET A 63 38.05 -6.16 -1.04
C MET A 63 37.59 -7.32 -0.16
N PHE A 64 36.92 -7.00 0.95
CA PHE A 64 36.33 -7.99 1.83
C PHE A 64 35.08 -8.68 1.26
N LYS A 65 34.51 -8.27 0.12
CA LYS A 65 33.34 -8.92 -0.53
C LYS A 65 32.32 -9.50 0.48
N PRO A 66 31.74 -8.66 1.36
CA PRO A 66 30.82 -9.14 2.38
C PRO A 66 29.52 -9.69 1.76
N ASP A 67 28.94 -10.68 2.43
CA ASP A 67 27.61 -11.22 2.13
C ASP A 67 26.51 -10.50 2.94
N LEU A 68 26.90 -9.83 4.03
CA LEU A 68 26.01 -9.16 4.97
C LEU A 68 26.71 -7.96 5.60
N VAL A 69 25.99 -6.85 5.75
CA VAL A 69 26.43 -5.71 6.56
C VAL A 69 25.54 -5.57 7.80
N ILE A 70 26.16 -5.39 8.96
CA ILE A 70 25.51 -4.96 10.18
C ILE A 70 26.03 -3.56 10.49
N VAL A 71 25.15 -2.57 10.44
CA VAL A 71 25.52 -1.16 10.60
C VAL A 71 24.73 -0.54 11.75
N ASP A 72 25.39 0.26 12.56
CA ASP A 72 24.74 1.06 13.58
C ASP A 72 23.95 2.23 12.97
N TRP A 73 22.88 2.64 13.64
CA TRP A 73 22.14 3.84 13.27
C TRP A 73 23.06 5.06 13.22
N ASP A 74 23.92 5.22 14.21
CA ASP A 74 24.98 6.22 14.24
C ASP A 74 26.29 5.58 13.77
N ALA A 75 26.55 5.59 12.46
CA ALA A 75 27.74 5.01 11.85
C ALA A 75 28.94 5.99 11.84
N GLY A 76 28.98 6.94 12.79
CA GLY A 76 30.05 7.91 12.96
C GLY A 76 29.83 9.20 12.17
N ARG A 77 30.51 9.36 11.03
CA ARG A 77 30.43 10.61 10.25
C ARG A 77 29.11 10.77 9.49
N ILE A 78 28.50 9.65 9.10
CA ILE A 78 27.21 9.58 8.41
C ILE A 78 26.32 8.59 9.15
N SER A 79 25.01 8.74 9.02
CA SER A 79 24.06 7.78 9.61
C SER A 79 24.09 6.44 8.89
N GLY A 80 23.70 5.36 9.57
CA GLY A 80 23.53 4.05 8.95
C GLY A 80 22.50 4.05 7.82
N LEU A 81 21.49 4.94 7.90
CA LEU A 81 20.52 5.14 6.81
C LEU A 81 21.15 5.81 5.59
N GLU A 82 22.00 6.80 5.80
CA GLU A 82 22.73 7.47 4.72
C GLU A 82 23.72 6.53 4.06
N PHE A 83 24.53 5.80 4.84
CA PHE A 83 25.40 4.74 4.32
C PHE A 83 24.61 3.71 3.49
N THR A 84 23.43 3.31 3.96
CA THR A 84 22.57 2.40 3.21
C THR A 84 22.18 2.99 1.87
N ARG A 85 21.77 4.26 1.82
CA ARG A 85 21.44 4.94 0.55
C ARG A 85 22.64 5.02 -0.39
N GLU A 86 23.84 5.27 0.14
CA GLU A 86 25.08 5.26 -0.64
C GLU A 86 25.37 3.87 -1.22
N VAL A 87 25.18 2.79 -0.45
CA VAL A 87 25.29 1.41 -0.96
C VAL A 87 24.25 1.15 -2.05
N ARG A 88 22.98 1.52 -1.84
CA ARG A 88 21.91 1.32 -2.83
C ARG A 88 22.17 2.09 -4.13
N ARG A 89 22.85 3.23 -4.05
CA ARG A 89 23.25 4.08 -5.20
C ARG A 89 24.65 3.76 -5.74
N GLU A 90 25.26 2.66 -5.30
CA GLU A 90 26.58 2.18 -5.74
C GLU A 90 27.75 3.13 -5.46
N VAL A 91 27.58 4.09 -4.55
CA VAL A 91 28.61 5.08 -4.20
C VAL A 91 29.76 4.44 -3.41
N THR A 92 29.47 3.45 -2.57
CA THR A 92 30.45 2.81 -1.69
C THR A 92 31.29 1.72 -2.37
N GLY A 93 30.86 1.24 -3.55
CA GLY A 93 31.45 0.09 -4.22
C GLY A 93 31.07 -1.28 -3.64
N LEU A 94 30.20 -1.33 -2.63
CA LEU A 94 29.54 -2.56 -2.19
C LEU A 94 28.37 -2.91 -3.13
N PRO A 95 28.00 -4.21 -3.28
CA PRO A 95 26.85 -4.60 -4.08
C PRO A 95 25.58 -3.89 -3.60
N ARG A 96 24.83 -3.27 -4.52
CA ARG A 96 23.63 -2.49 -4.19
C ARG A 96 22.54 -3.30 -3.51
N ASP A 97 22.51 -4.61 -3.73
CA ASP A 97 21.54 -5.57 -3.21
C ASP A 97 22.01 -6.30 -1.95
N ILE A 98 23.21 -5.98 -1.45
CA ILE A 98 23.74 -6.59 -0.24
C ILE A 98 22.76 -6.45 0.94
N PRO A 99 22.48 -7.54 1.68
CA PRO A 99 21.72 -7.47 2.92
C PRO A 99 22.34 -6.51 3.93
N ILE A 100 21.53 -5.58 4.47
CA ILE A 100 21.93 -4.63 5.51
C ILE A 100 20.98 -4.75 6.71
N ILE A 101 21.54 -5.08 7.87
CA ILE A 101 20.85 -5.08 9.17
C ILE A 101 21.24 -3.82 9.93
N LEU A 102 20.24 -3.03 10.32
CA LEU A 102 20.41 -1.82 11.12
C LEU A 102 20.37 -2.15 12.62
N LEU A 103 21.32 -1.64 13.39
CA LEU A 103 21.28 -1.67 14.84
C LEU A 103 20.79 -0.32 15.38
N ALA A 104 19.84 -0.33 16.30
CA ALA A 104 19.32 0.90 16.90
C ALA A 104 19.13 0.72 18.41
N ALA A 105 19.35 1.77 19.20
CA ALA A 105 19.06 1.74 20.63
C ALA A 105 17.55 1.84 20.89
N GLU A 106 16.89 2.73 20.16
CA GLU A 106 15.45 2.95 20.18
C GLU A 106 14.97 3.16 18.73
N ILE A 107 13.69 2.90 18.49
CA ILE A 107 13.08 3.18 17.19
C ILE A 107 11.62 3.57 17.37
N ASP A 108 11.26 4.75 16.91
CA ASP A 108 9.88 5.18 16.79
C ASP A 108 9.29 4.79 15.41
N HIS A 109 8.00 5.09 15.20
CA HIS A 109 7.32 4.78 13.95
C HIS A 109 7.91 5.54 12.75
N GLU A 110 8.31 6.79 12.91
CA GLU A 110 8.85 7.61 11.84
C GLU A 110 10.25 7.12 11.41
N GLN A 111 11.10 6.82 12.39
CA GLN A 111 12.42 6.21 12.23
C GLN A 111 12.31 4.82 11.57
N LEU A 112 11.31 4.02 11.95
CA LEU A 112 11.03 2.75 11.29
C LEU A 112 10.66 2.95 9.82
N MET A 113 9.85 3.96 9.50
CA MET A 113 9.49 4.26 8.11
C MET A 113 10.68 4.80 7.31
N ALA A 114 11.50 5.67 7.90
CA ALA A 114 12.73 6.19 7.32
C ALA A 114 13.74 5.08 7.02
N SER A 115 13.92 4.12 7.92
CA SER A 115 14.83 2.98 7.70
C SER A 115 14.38 2.10 6.52
N ARG A 116 13.08 1.84 6.41
CA ARG A 116 12.51 1.11 5.27
C ARG A 116 12.72 1.87 3.96
N GLN A 117 12.48 3.19 3.97
CA GLN A 117 12.70 4.06 2.80
C GLN A 117 14.16 4.14 2.38
N ALA A 118 15.10 4.06 3.32
CA ALA A 118 16.54 4.03 3.03
C ALA A 118 17.00 2.72 2.35
N GLY A 119 16.20 1.66 2.41
CA GLY A 119 16.54 0.36 1.82
C GLY A 119 17.15 -0.65 2.79
N ILE A 120 16.87 -0.52 4.10
CA ILE A 120 17.29 -1.47 5.12
C ILE A 120 16.55 -2.82 4.98
N ASN A 121 17.30 -3.92 5.14
CA ASN A 121 16.73 -5.26 5.07
C ASN A 121 16.06 -5.64 6.39
N GLU A 122 16.73 -5.47 7.51
CA GLU A 122 16.21 -5.81 8.83
C GLU A 122 16.76 -4.83 9.86
N PHE A 123 16.13 -4.76 11.02
CA PHE A 123 16.69 -4.01 12.15
C PHE A 123 16.68 -4.88 13.40
N LEU A 124 17.59 -4.54 14.31
CA LEU A 124 17.71 -5.17 15.61
C LEU A 124 17.92 -4.10 16.68
N LEU A 125 17.10 -4.17 17.74
CA LEU A 125 17.23 -3.25 18.87
C LEU A 125 18.34 -3.70 19.81
N LYS A 126 19.08 -2.75 20.37
CA LYS A 126 20.03 -2.97 21.46
C LYS A 126 19.24 -3.12 22.78
N PRO A 127 19.60 -4.03 23.70
CA PRO A 127 20.79 -4.89 23.70
C PRO A 127 20.69 -6.08 22.74
N ILE A 128 21.82 -6.43 22.12
CA ILE A 128 21.89 -7.45 21.06
C ILE A 128 22.10 -8.84 21.66
N SER A 129 21.25 -9.80 21.28
CA SER A 129 21.43 -11.22 21.64
C SER A 129 21.89 -12.05 20.44
N ALA A 130 22.62 -13.15 20.68
CA ALA A 130 23.06 -14.05 19.62
C ALA A 130 21.87 -14.63 18.84
N GLN A 131 20.79 -15.01 19.53
CA GLN A 131 19.57 -15.49 18.88
C GLN A 131 18.92 -14.39 18.01
N GLY A 132 18.88 -13.15 18.51
CA GLY A 132 18.35 -12.02 17.77
C GLY A 132 19.13 -11.75 16.47
N ILE A 133 20.46 -11.81 16.53
CA ILE A 133 21.30 -11.74 15.32
C ILE A 133 20.97 -12.90 14.39
N LEU A 134 20.99 -14.14 14.88
CA LEU A 134 20.78 -15.33 14.05
C LEU A 134 19.44 -15.24 13.29
N THR A 135 18.36 -14.92 13.98
CA THR A 135 17.04 -14.80 13.35
C THR A 135 17.01 -13.75 12.24
N ARG A 136 17.68 -12.59 12.41
CA ARG A 136 17.74 -11.57 11.37
C ARG A 136 18.64 -11.97 10.20
N VAL A 137 19.75 -12.66 10.49
CA VAL A 137 20.64 -13.22 9.47
C VAL A 137 19.90 -14.26 8.64
N GLU A 138 19.22 -15.20 9.27
CA GLU A 138 18.40 -16.22 8.58
C GLU A 138 17.33 -15.57 7.72
N GLU A 139 16.63 -14.56 8.23
CA GLU A 139 15.58 -13.87 7.49
C GLU A 139 16.12 -13.23 6.19
N VAL A 140 17.28 -12.56 6.25
CA VAL A 140 17.82 -11.88 5.06
C VAL A 140 18.54 -12.81 4.09
N ILE A 141 19.10 -13.93 4.57
CA ILE A 141 19.85 -14.87 3.74
C ILE A 141 18.94 -15.95 3.14
N LEU A 142 18.04 -16.54 3.92
CA LEU A 142 17.16 -17.63 3.47
C LEU A 142 15.89 -17.11 2.79
N ARG A 143 15.44 -15.91 3.13
CA ARG A 143 14.21 -15.31 2.58
C ARG A 143 14.50 -13.93 1.94
N PRO A 144 15.40 -13.87 0.94
CA PRO A 144 15.74 -12.61 0.30
C PRO A 144 14.49 -11.98 -0.33
N ARG A 145 14.20 -10.74 0.07
CA ARG A 145 13.10 -9.97 -0.51
C ARG A 145 13.48 -9.49 -1.90
N ARG A 146 12.52 -9.51 -2.84
CA ARG A 146 12.70 -8.98 -4.21
C ARG A 146 13.34 -7.59 -4.14
N PHE A 147 14.46 -7.40 -4.82
CA PHE A 147 15.08 -6.08 -4.93
C PHE A 147 14.28 -5.20 -5.90
N ILE A 148 13.95 -3.99 -5.47
CA ILE A 148 13.19 -3.01 -6.25
C ILE A 148 14.13 -1.86 -6.62
N ASP A 149 14.11 -1.50 -7.89
CA ASP A 149 14.85 -0.39 -8.46
C ASP A 149 13.86 0.48 -9.23
N SER A 150 13.48 1.61 -8.64
CA SER A 150 12.59 2.61 -9.23
C SER A 150 13.17 3.99 -9.05
N ARG A 151 12.59 4.98 -9.74
CA ARG A 151 13.03 6.39 -9.65
C ARG A 151 12.96 6.91 -8.21
N SER A 152 11.94 6.50 -7.45
CA SER A 152 11.70 6.96 -6.08
C SER A 152 12.30 6.07 -4.99
N TYR A 153 12.76 4.84 -5.33
CA TYR A 153 13.23 3.88 -4.34
C TYR A 153 14.17 2.82 -4.89
N ILE A 154 15.25 2.57 -4.16
CA ILE A 154 16.20 1.50 -4.45
C ILE A 154 16.39 0.69 -3.17
N GLY A 155 16.06 -0.60 -3.18
CA GLY A 155 16.21 -1.47 -2.02
C GLY A 155 15.28 -2.69 -2.00
N PRO A 156 15.31 -3.49 -0.92
CA PRO A 156 14.48 -4.68 -0.79
C PRO A 156 12.99 -4.32 -0.71
N CYS A 157 12.14 -5.14 -1.34
CA CYS A 157 10.69 -4.94 -1.37
C CYS A 157 10.18 -4.66 0.02
N ARG A 158 9.66 -3.45 0.25
CA ARG A 158 9.30 -2.98 1.58
C ARG A 158 8.07 -3.72 2.14
N ARG A 159 7.46 -4.66 1.43
CA ARG A 159 6.34 -5.51 1.86
C ARG A 159 6.93 -6.78 2.52
N ARG A 160 6.59 -7.04 3.79
CA ARG A 160 7.06 -8.23 4.55
C ARG A 160 6.14 -9.44 4.40
N ARG A 161 4.86 -9.20 4.11
CA ARG A 161 3.85 -10.23 3.88
C ARG A 161 3.19 -9.93 2.54
N ASP A 162 3.16 -10.92 1.67
CA ASP A 162 2.21 -10.92 0.56
C ASP A 162 0.85 -11.23 1.17
N GLU A 163 -0.03 -10.23 1.29
CA GLU A 163 -1.43 -10.54 1.63
C GLU A 163 -2.11 -11.03 0.34
N PRO A 164 -2.59 -12.28 0.29
CA PRO A 164 -3.17 -12.86 -0.92
C PRO A 164 -4.50 -12.18 -1.33
N GLY A 165 -5.14 -11.44 -0.41
CA GLY A 165 -6.47 -10.82 -0.61
C GLY A 165 -6.45 -9.36 -1.05
N TYR A 166 -5.31 -8.79 -1.43
CA TYR A 166 -5.25 -7.39 -1.86
C TYR A 166 -5.16 -7.30 -3.38
N LEU A 167 -6.18 -6.65 -3.97
CA LEU A 167 -6.44 -6.62 -5.40
C LEU A 167 -6.06 -5.30 -6.08
N GLY A 168 -5.57 -4.31 -5.33
CA GLY A 168 -5.23 -2.99 -5.87
C GLY A 168 -3.82 -2.92 -6.49
N PRO A 169 -3.52 -1.92 -7.34
CA PRO A 169 -2.16 -1.70 -7.84
C PRO A 169 -1.21 -1.01 -6.81
N TRP A 170 -1.74 -0.40 -5.72
CA TRP A 170 -1.01 0.53 -4.83
C TRP A 170 -1.22 0.33 -3.33
N ARG A 171 -0.27 -0.31 -2.63
CA ARG A 171 -0.37 -0.46 -1.15
C ARG A 171 0.15 0.74 -0.38
N ARG A 172 0.73 1.77 -1.03
CA ARG A 172 1.19 3.01 -0.40
C ARG A 172 0.91 4.23 -1.26
N LEU A 173 0.76 5.39 -0.60
CA LEU A 173 0.66 6.74 -1.19
C LEU A 173 1.86 7.16 -2.06
N LEU A 174 3.01 6.48 -1.99
CA LEU A 174 4.28 6.88 -2.64
C LEU A 174 4.79 5.87 -3.67
N ASP A 175 3.98 4.88 -4.06
CA ASP A 175 4.37 3.93 -5.10
C ASP A 175 4.27 4.62 -6.49
N ASP A 176 5.28 4.45 -7.38
CA ASP A 176 5.34 5.08 -8.72
C ASP A 176 4.38 4.41 -9.72
N PRO A 177 3.55 5.15 -10.51
CA PRO A 177 2.60 4.61 -11.50
C PRO A 177 3.22 3.59 -12.48
N PRO A 178 2.52 2.48 -12.87
CA PRO A 178 3.02 1.63 -13.93
C PRO A 178 3.07 2.46 -15.22
N SER A 179 4.00 2.08 -16.09
CA SER A 179 4.37 2.80 -17.30
C SER A 179 3.16 3.26 -18.13
N THR A 180 3.25 4.53 -18.51
CA THR A 180 2.23 5.43 -19.03
C THR A 180 1.85 5.16 -20.50
N GLU A 181 1.29 4.00 -20.80
CA GLU A 181 0.52 3.83 -22.04
C GLU A 181 -0.82 3.20 -21.69
N LEU A 182 -1.91 3.94 -21.90
CA LEU A 182 -3.25 3.36 -21.92
C LEU A 182 -3.21 2.30 -23.03
N SER A 183 -3.21 1.02 -22.65
CA SER A 183 -3.38 -0.07 -23.61
C SER A 183 -4.62 0.21 -24.45
N ALA A 184 -4.64 -0.24 -25.71
CA ALA A 184 -5.81 -0.06 -26.58
C ALA A 184 -7.13 -0.48 -25.90
N THR A 185 -7.05 -1.51 -25.05
CA THR A 185 -8.15 -1.98 -24.18
C THR A 185 -8.60 -0.95 -23.13
N ALA A 186 -7.69 -0.21 -22.49
CA ALA A 186 -8.05 0.80 -21.49
C ALA A 186 -8.77 2.00 -22.13
N ARG A 187 -8.40 2.36 -23.37
CA ARG A 187 -9.09 3.40 -24.13
C ARG A 187 -10.51 2.97 -24.53
N GLU A 188 -10.66 1.72 -24.97
CA GLU A 188 -11.96 1.15 -25.31
C GLU A 188 -12.90 1.06 -24.10
N ASN A 189 -12.38 0.60 -22.95
CA ASN A 189 -13.13 0.52 -21.70
C ASN A 189 -13.61 1.91 -21.23
N ALA A 190 -12.79 2.95 -21.38
CA ALA A 190 -13.18 4.31 -21.04
C ALA A 190 -14.33 4.85 -21.90
N ILE A 191 -14.39 4.46 -23.18
CA ILE A 191 -15.50 4.85 -24.09
C ILE A 191 -16.80 4.14 -23.65
N ARG A 192 -16.73 2.83 -23.39
CA ARG A 192 -17.89 2.04 -22.94
C ARG A 192 -18.45 2.56 -21.62
N LEU A 193 -17.58 2.84 -20.66
CA LEU A 193 -17.98 3.39 -19.37
C LEU A 193 -18.67 4.76 -19.49
N ARG A 194 -18.23 5.61 -20.43
CA ARG A 194 -18.92 6.89 -20.69
C ARG A 194 -20.32 6.68 -21.25
N ALA A 195 -20.51 5.74 -22.18
CA ALA A 195 -21.84 5.41 -22.69
C ALA A 195 -22.78 4.93 -21.57
N ILE A 196 -22.31 4.05 -20.68
CA ILE A 196 -23.07 3.59 -19.51
C ILE A 196 -23.45 4.78 -18.61
N ILE A 197 -22.51 5.70 -18.34
CA ILE A 197 -22.77 6.87 -17.51
C ILE A 197 -23.80 7.80 -18.17
N GLU A 198 -23.70 8.02 -19.48
CA GLU A 198 -24.66 8.83 -20.23
C GLU A 198 -26.08 8.24 -20.16
N ASP A 199 -26.22 6.93 -20.32
CA ASP A 199 -27.50 6.22 -20.19
C ASP A 199 -28.09 6.38 -18.78
N LEU A 200 -27.26 6.25 -17.74
CA LEU A 200 -27.69 6.42 -16.35
C LEU A 200 -28.04 7.87 -16.01
N GLN A 201 -27.31 8.83 -16.55
CA GLN A 201 -27.64 10.26 -16.42
C GLN A 201 -28.95 10.59 -17.13
N ALA A 202 -29.17 10.06 -18.34
CA ALA A 202 -30.42 10.20 -19.07
C ALA A 202 -31.60 9.61 -18.27
N PHE A 203 -31.43 8.44 -17.67
CA PHE A 203 -32.42 7.85 -16.78
C PHE A 203 -32.69 8.76 -15.56
N ALA A 204 -31.64 9.25 -14.89
CA ALA A 204 -31.76 10.13 -13.73
C ALA A 204 -32.50 11.45 -14.05
N ASN A 205 -32.30 12.00 -15.25
CA ASN A 205 -32.92 13.24 -15.71
C ASN A 205 -34.34 13.03 -16.26
N GLY A 206 -34.62 11.88 -16.85
CA GLY A 206 -35.95 11.55 -17.41
C GLY A 206 -36.98 11.14 -16.35
N THR A 207 -36.52 10.76 -15.16
CA THR A 207 -37.39 10.51 -14.00
C THR A 207 -37.76 11.81 -13.31
N ALA A 208 -39.01 11.95 -12.85
CA ALA A 208 -39.54 13.11 -12.11
C ALA A 208 -38.92 13.23 -10.69
N LEU A 209 -37.60 13.34 -10.65
CA LEU A 209 -36.75 13.51 -9.49
C LEU A 209 -36.41 14.99 -9.24
N ASP A 210 -36.76 15.88 -10.19
CA ASP A 210 -36.62 17.35 -10.13
C ASP A 210 -37.86 18.06 -9.56
N ILE A 211 -38.72 17.36 -8.80
CA ILE A 211 -39.85 18.02 -8.15
C ILE A 211 -39.33 18.79 -6.93
N ASP A 212 -39.11 20.09 -7.15
CA ASP A 212 -38.94 21.10 -6.11
C ASP A 212 -39.97 20.85 -5.00
N TYR A 213 -39.57 20.95 -3.73
CA TYR A 213 -40.45 20.65 -2.59
C TYR A 213 -41.49 21.77 -2.40
N PRO A 214 -42.79 21.50 -2.63
CA PRO A 214 -43.79 22.05 -1.74
C PRO A 214 -44.68 20.95 -1.16
N HIS A 215 -45.04 21.16 0.10
CA HIS A 215 -45.86 20.30 0.92
C HIS A 215 -47.14 19.83 0.18
N GLN A 216 -47.31 18.50 0.06
CA GLN A 216 -48.38 17.71 -0.58
C GLN A 216 -48.01 17.09 -1.95
N MET A 217 -47.28 15.96 -1.93
CA MET A 217 -47.19 15.04 -3.07
C MET A 217 -48.44 14.16 -3.18
N THR A 218 -48.91 13.91 -4.40
CA THR A 218 -49.97 12.91 -4.66
C THR A 218 -49.44 11.48 -4.54
N GLU A 219 -50.30 10.52 -4.19
CA GLU A 219 -49.94 9.09 -4.04
C GLU A 219 -49.26 8.52 -5.31
N LYS A 220 -49.72 8.96 -6.50
CA LYS A 220 -49.14 8.61 -7.79
C LYS A 220 -47.69 9.10 -7.94
N ALA A 221 -47.38 10.33 -7.52
CA ALA A 221 -46.04 10.88 -7.61
C ALA A 221 -45.04 10.19 -6.66
N LEU A 222 -45.50 9.73 -5.50
CA LEU A 222 -44.69 8.93 -4.56
C LEU A 222 -44.37 7.54 -5.14
N LEU A 223 -45.35 6.89 -5.79
CA LEU A 223 -45.17 5.61 -6.50
C LEU A 223 -44.20 5.73 -7.69
N ASP A 224 -44.30 6.82 -8.45
CA ASP A 224 -43.40 7.10 -9.59
C ASP A 224 -41.96 7.37 -9.11
N ARG A 225 -41.78 8.11 -8.00
CA ARG A 225 -40.48 8.33 -7.35
C ARG A 225 -39.85 7.03 -6.84
N ALA A 226 -40.61 6.21 -6.12
CA ALA A 226 -40.13 4.92 -5.62
C ALA A 226 -39.75 3.95 -6.77
N SER A 227 -40.51 3.98 -7.87
CA SER A 227 -40.21 3.18 -9.07
C SER A 227 -38.95 3.67 -9.78
N SER A 228 -38.70 4.98 -9.80
CA SER A 228 -37.48 5.59 -10.32
C SER A 228 -36.24 5.19 -9.52
N ILE A 229 -36.31 5.24 -8.18
CA ILE A 229 -35.20 4.82 -7.29
C ILE A 229 -34.88 3.33 -7.48
N ARG A 230 -35.92 2.46 -7.53
CA ARG A 230 -35.74 1.04 -7.83
C ARG A 230 -35.14 0.79 -9.21
N GLY A 231 -35.57 1.55 -10.21
CA GLY A 231 -35.02 1.49 -11.56
C GLY A 231 -33.54 1.82 -11.57
N MET A 232 -33.14 2.91 -10.92
CA MET A 232 -31.73 3.31 -10.80
C MET A 232 -30.90 2.24 -10.09
N TYR A 233 -31.36 1.71 -8.97
CA TYR A 233 -30.67 0.63 -8.24
C TYR A 233 -30.46 -0.61 -9.11
N ARG A 234 -31.50 -1.02 -9.87
CA ARG A 234 -31.41 -2.17 -10.76
C ARG A 234 -30.38 -1.95 -11.87
N LEU A 235 -30.44 -0.81 -12.56
CA LEU A 235 -29.50 -0.47 -13.63
C LEU A 235 -28.05 -0.43 -13.11
N LEU A 236 -27.82 0.19 -11.94
CA LEU A 236 -26.51 0.21 -11.32
C LEU A 236 -25.98 -1.19 -10.98
N GLY A 237 -26.85 -2.10 -10.56
CA GLY A 237 -26.50 -3.50 -10.29
C GLY A 237 -26.23 -4.30 -11.57
N GLU A 238 -27.03 -4.09 -12.63
CA GLU A 238 -26.85 -4.76 -13.93
C GLU A 238 -25.50 -4.45 -14.57
N TYR A 239 -25.06 -3.19 -14.49
CA TYR A 239 -23.76 -2.77 -15.04
C TYR A 239 -22.57 -3.03 -14.11
N GLU A 240 -22.76 -3.50 -12.86
CA GLU A 240 -21.64 -3.63 -11.90
C GLU A 240 -20.53 -4.57 -12.40
N GLU A 241 -20.90 -5.74 -12.93
CA GLU A 241 -19.91 -6.71 -13.43
C GLU A 241 -19.19 -6.20 -14.69
N GLU A 242 -19.88 -5.41 -15.53
CA GLU A 242 -19.26 -4.75 -16.68
C GLU A 242 -18.25 -3.69 -16.23
N VAL A 243 -18.62 -2.82 -15.28
CA VAL A 243 -17.71 -1.81 -14.72
C VAL A 243 -16.52 -2.46 -14.02
N ARG A 244 -16.73 -3.58 -13.33
CA ARG A 244 -15.66 -4.38 -12.72
C ARG A 244 -14.67 -4.91 -13.76
N SER A 245 -15.17 -5.35 -14.92
CA SER A 245 -14.34 -5.89 -16.00
C SER A 245 -13.36 -4.85 -16.58
N PHE A 246 -13.64 -3.55 -16.41
CA PHE A 246 -12.76 -2.48 -16.88
C PHE A 246 -11.45 -2.37 -16.09
N GLY A 247 -11.39 -2.93 -14.88
CA GLY A 247 -10.16 -3.03 -14.08
C GLY A 247 -9.71 -1.74 -13.40
N ASP A 248 -10.58 -0.72 -13.31
CA ASP A 248 -10.31 0.53 -12.60
C ASP A 248 -10.95 0.52 -11.20
N ASP A 249 -10.16 0.15 -10.18
CA ASP A 249 -10.65 0.02 -8.81
C ASP A 249 -11.21 1.32 -8.24
N ILE A 250 -10.71 2.49 -8.68
CA ILE A 250 -11.18 3.78 -8.20
C ILE A 250 -12.59 4.02 -8.71
N VAL A 251 -12.82 3.78 -9.99
CA VAL A 251 -14.15 3.86 -10.61
C VAL A 251 -15.11 2.87 -9.93
N LEU A 252 -14.69 1.61 -9.74
CA LEU A 252 -15.54 0.60 -9.11
C LEU A 252 -15.92 0.97 -7.67
N ARG A 253 -15.01 1.59 -6.90
CA ARG A 253 -15.33 2.08 -5.55
C ARG A 253 -16.36 3.19 -5.57
N VAL A 254 -16.22 4.17 -6.47
CA VAL A 254 -17.20 5.23 -6.66
C VAL A 254 -18.54 4.64 -7.09
N TRP A 255 -18.55 3.70 -8.03
CA TRP A 255 -19.74 2.99 -8.46
C TRP A 255 -20.48 2.32 -7.29
N LYS A 256 -19.74 1.54 -6.48
CA LYS A 256 -20.30 0.89 -5.29
C LYS A 256 -20.79 1.87 -4.23
N ALA A 257 -20.25 3.08 -4.18
CA ALA A 257 -20.74 4.12 -3.28
C ALA A 257 -22.16 4.58 -3.64
N ALA A 258 -22.50 4.61 -4.93
CA ALA A 258 -23.85 4.94 -5.40
C ALA A 258 -24.86 3.86 -4.98
N LEU A 259 -24.52 2.57 -5.14
CA LEU A 259 -25.35 1.46 -4.66
C LEU A 259 -25.57 1.53 -3.14
N ARG A 260 -24.49 1.69 -2.36
CA ARG A 260 -24.57 1.85 -0.90
C ARG A 260 -25.40 3.04 -0.48
N TYR A 261 -25.37 4.13 -1.24
CA TYR A 261 -26.21 5.30 -0.97
C TYR A 261 -27.70 4.95 -1.10
N ILE A 262 -28.09 4.31 -2.21
CA ILE A 262 -29.48 3.92 -2.45
C ILE A 262 -29.94 2.90 -1.40
N GLU A 263 -29.11 1.91 -1.07
CA GLU A 263 -29.41 0.91 -0.04
C GLU A 263 -29.52 1.53 1.37
N GLY A 264 -28.60 2.44 1.69
CA GLY A 264 -28.50 3.03 3.03
C GLY A 264 -29.56 4.08 3.32
N VAL A 265 -29.98 4.84 2.30
CA VAL A 265 -31.07 5.82 2.43
C VAL A 265 -32.43 5.15 2.22
N GLY A 266 -32.50 4.16 1.33
CA GLY A 266 -33.76 3.51 0.94
C GLY A 266 -34.65 4.40 0.07
N MET A 267 -35.89 3.97 -0.15
CA MET A 267 -36.92 4.72 -0.88
C MET A 267 -37.60 5.75 0.04
N THR A 268 -36.80 6.50 0.78
CA THR A 268 -37.26 7.51 1.75
C THR A 268 -37.35 8.88 1.08
N ASP A 269 -38.06 9.81 1.72
CA ASP A 269 -38.16 11.20 1.31
C ASP A 269 -36.81 11.94 1.38
N THR A 270 -35.86 11.43 2.15
CA THR A 270 -34.49 11.94 2.28
C THR A 270 -33.56 11.52 1.13
N TYR A 271 -34.04 10.71 0.18
CA TYR A 271 -33.30 10.37 -1.04
C TYR A 271 -33.07 11.60 -1.91
N ASP A 272 -31.79 11.89 -2.18
CA ASP A 272 -31.29 13.06 -2.88
C ASP A 272 -30.58 12.61 -4.18
N VAL A 273 -31.15 13.09 -5.29
CA VAL A 273 -30.79 12.67 -6.65
C VAL A 273 -29.47 13.31 -7.06
N GLU A 274 -29.17 14.49 -6.52
CA GLU A 274 -27.90 15.17 -6.75
C GLU A 274 -26.72 14.33 -6.27
N VAL A 275 -26.91 13.51 -5.23
CA VAL A 275 -25.89 12.59 -4.77
C VAL A 275 -25.54 11.60 -5.89
N ILE A 276 -26.53 11.01 -6.57
CA ILE A 276 -26.29 10.10 -7.70
C ILE A 276 -25.67 10.82 -8.90
N ARG A 277 -26.16 12.02 -9.25
CA ARG A 277 -25.55 12.83 -10.33
C ARG A 277 -24.07 13.12 -10.05
N HIS A 278 -23.74 13.45 -8.80
CA HIS A 278 -22.38 13.76 -8.38
C HIS A 278 -21.46 12.53 -8.47
N HIS A 279 -21.96 11.31 -8.25
CA HIS A 279 -21.18 10.09 -8.50
C HIS A 279 -20.78 9.96 -9.98
N PHE A 280 -21.74 10.13 -10.88
CA PHE A 280 -21.48 10.03 -12.32
C PHE A 280 -20.50 11.11 -12.80
N GLN A 281 -20.69 12.36 -12.37
CA GLN A 281 -19.74 13.44 -12.64
C GLN A 281 -18.34 13.11 -12.11
N THR A 282 -18.24 12.58 -10.89
CA THR A 282 -16.97 12.18 -10.29
C THR A 282 -16.27 11.08 -11.10
N ILE A 283 -17.02 10.09 -11.59
CA ILE A 283 -16.46 9.04 -12.45
C ILE A 283 -15.93 9.67 -13.75
N THR A 284 -16.71 10.54 -14.41
CA THR A 284 -16.26 11.23 -15.63
C THR A 284 -14.98 12.02 -15.39
N VAL A 285 -14.91 12.78 -14.29
CA VAL A 285 -13.71 13.53 -13.88
C VAL A 285 -12.52 12.59 -13.67
N ILE A 286 -12.71 11.45 -13.00
CA ILE A 286 -11.64 10.46 -12.78
C ILE A 286 -11.15 9.85 -14.10
N LEU A 287 -12.05 9.65 -15.07
CA LEU A 287 -11.70 9.14 -16.40
C LEU A 287 -10.94 10.15 -17.25
N ASP A 288 -11.19 11.45 -17.05
CA ASP A 288 -10.44 12.54 -17.71
C ASP A 288 -9.06 12.75 -17.09
N MET A 289 -8.84 12.30 -15.85
CA MET A 289 -7.55 12.40 -15.19
C MET A 289 -6.55 11.35 -15.72
N PRO A 290 -5.27 11.74 -15.93
CA PRO A 290 -4.24 10.79 -16.32
C PRO A 290 -4.10 9.67 -15.28
N GLN A 291 -3.85 8.44 -15.74
CA GLN A 291 -3.64 7.28 -14.86
C GLN A 291 -2.47 7.50 -13.86
N ALA A 292 -1.48 8.32 -14.25
CA ALA A 292 -0.39 8.72 -13.38
C ALA A 292 -0.81 9.65 -12.23
N ALA A 293 -1.95 10.36 -12.33
CA ALA A 293 -2.47 11.28 -11.32
C ALA A 293 -3.28 10.54 -10.22
N LEU A 294 -2.82 9.36 -9.84
CA LEU A 294 -3.52 8.46 -8.92
C LEU A 294 -3.91 9.13 -7.59
N LEU A 295 -3.02 9.94 -7.00
CA LEU A 295 -3.30 10.66 -5.75
C LEU A 295 -4.52 11.58 -5.87
N HIS A 296 -4.60 12.33 -6.97
CA HIS A 296 -5.72 13.23 -7.23
C HIS A 296 -7.00 12.44 -7.49
N ARG A 297 -6.93 11.38 -8.30
CA ARG A 297 -8.05 10.47 -8.56
C ARG A 297 -8.61 9.86 -7.26
N ASN A 298 -7.73 9.41 -6.37
CA ASN A 298 -8.11 8.86 -5.07
C ASN A 298 -8.67 9.93 -4.13
N ALA A 299 -8.12 11.14 -4.14
CA ALA A 299 -8.61 12.24 -3.31
C ALA A 299 -10.06 12.60 -3.67
N VAL A 300 -10.35 12.73 -4.97
CA VAL A 300 -11.71 13.00 -5.47
C VAL A 300 -12.68 11.88 -5.09
N ALA A 301 -12.28 10.62 -5.28
CA ALA A 301 -13.13 9.48 -4.88
C ALA A 301 -13.40 9.46 -3.35
N ALA A 302 -12.38 9.74 -2.53
CA ALA A 302 -12.52 9.77 -1.07
C ALA A 302 -13.38 10.94 -0.57
N GLU A 303 -13.35 12.09 -1.24
CA GLU A 303 -14.21 13.23 -0.92
C GLU A 303 -15.70 12.89 -1.15
N LEU A 304 -16.00 12.25 -2.29
CA LEU A 304 -17.32 11.75 -2.60
C LEU A 304 -17.79 10.71 -1.57
N GLU A 305 -16.96 9.71 -1.23
CA GLU A 305 -17.31 8.69 -0.24
C GLU A 305 -17.66 9.32 1.13
N ARG A 306 -16.92 10.36 1.57
CA ARG A 306 -17.25 11.11 2.79
C ARG A 306 -18.57 11.86 2.69
N LEU A 307 -18.88 12.45 1.53
CA LEU A 307 -20.18 13.09 1.30
C LEU A 307 -21.31 12.05 1.42
N VAL A 308 -21.15 10.90 0.78
CA VAL A 308 -22.13 9.80 0.82
C VAL A 308 -22.35 9.31 2.24
N SER A 309 -21.27 9.01 2.98
CA SER A 309 -21.39 8.59 4.38
C SER A 309 -22.14 9.62 5.21
N ARG A 310 -21.85 10.93 5.07
CA ARG A 310 -22.58 11.98 5.78
C ARG A 310 -24.06 12.02 5.43
N LYS A 311 -24.41 11.89 4.15
CA LYS A 311 -25.81 11.89 3.68
C LYS A 311 -26.60 10.68 4.19
N ILE A 312 -26.00 9.48 4.21
CA ILE A 312 -26.63 8.28 4.79
C ILE A 312 -26.91 8.51 6.29
N HIS A 313 -25.94 9.00 7.06
CA HIS A 313 -26.13 9.26 8.48
C HIS A 313 -27.19 10.33 8.75
N GLN A 314 -27.26 11.38 7.92
CA GLN A 314 -28.27 12.42 8.05
C GLN A 314 -29.68 11.85 7.83
N SER A 315 -29.87 11.03 6.78
CA SER A 315 -31.14 10.33 6.52
C SER A 315 -31.60 9.49 7.71
N GLN A 316 -30.70 8.67 8.26
CA GLN A 316 -31.02 7.77 9.38
C GLN A 316 -31.40 8.51 10.67
N ARG A 317 -30.85 9.72 10.90
CA ARG A 317 -31.21 10.56 12.04
C ARG A 317 -32.55 11.25 11.85
N SER A 318 -32.88 11.68 10.63
CA SER A 318 -34.18 12.29 10.32
C SER A 318 -35.33 11.28 10.39
N GLY A 319 -35.12 10.03 9.98
CA GLY A 319 -36.14 8.97 10.08
C GLY A 319 -36.36 8.41 11.49
N GLY A 320 -35.49 8.73 12.46
CA GLY A 320 -35.59 8.25 13.85
C GLY A 320 -36.38 9.14 14.81
N VAL A 321 -36.86 10.31 14.36
CA VAL A 321 -37.53 11.31 15.22
C VAL A 321 -39.06 11.19 15.17
N GLU A 322 -39.64 10.37 14.28
CA GLU A 322 -41.10 10.16 14.18
C GLU A 322 -41.65 8.97 14.99
N VAL A 323 -40.83 8.31 15.81
CA VAL A 323 -41.30 7.23 16.70
C VAL A 323 -40.98 7.56 18.15
N ALA A 324 -41.68 8.57 18.68
CA ALA A 324 -41.82 8.83 20.12
C ALA A 324 -43.22 9.40 20.39
#